data_AF-A0A350TI06-F1
#
_entry.id   AF-A0A350TI06-F1
#
_cell.length_a   1.000
_cell.length_b   1.000
_cell.length_c   1.000
_cell.angle_alpha   90.00
_cell.angle_beta   90.00
_cell.angle_gamma   90.00
#
_symmetry.space_group_name_H-M   'P 1'
#
loop_
_entity.id
_entity.type
_entity.pdbx_description
1 polymer ?
#
loop_
_entity_poly.entity_id
_entity_poly.type
_entity_poly.pdbx_seq_one_letter_code
_entity_poly.pdbx_strand_id
1 'polypeptide(L)'
;MAYDIYCAFDLEKHKQTYVQYLEVVILEDGTVEYAVPSHQEKLIALACQKQGVSRQELNDLCPREYYYDFLTWLCMQANAVAVWNNDCCYGLSINRKQIGTLRKLKMAGVYGGTIPKI
;
A
#
# COMPACT_ATOMS: atom_id res chain seq x y z
N MET A 1 -15.29 10.00 18.26
CA MET A 1 -13.93 9.43 18.17
C MET A 1 -13.08 10.42 17.42
N ALA A 2 -11.84 10.66 17.87
CA ALA A 2 -10.88 11.47 17.11
C ALA A 2 -10.46 10.71 15.84
N TYR A 3 -10.08 11.43 14.79
CA TYR A 3 -9.55 10.80 13.58
C TYR A 3 -8.11 10.33 13.81
N ASP A 4 -7.81 9.08 13.41
CA ASP A 4 -6.46 8.52 13.48
C ASP A 4 -6.21 7.46 12.40
N ILE A 5 -5.03 6.83 12.43
CA ILE A 5 -4.61 5.77 11.51
C ILE A 5 -5.39 4.44 11.62
N TYR A 6 -6.24 4.26 12.64
CA TYR A 6 -7.10 3.10 12.80
C TYR A 6 -8.50 3.31 12.20
N CYS A 7 -8.78 4.52 11.70
CA CYS A 7 -10.00 4.85 10.98
C CYS A 7 -9.88 4.57 9.48
N ALA A 8 -11.00 4.63 8.75
CA ALA A 8 -10.97 4.67 7.28
C ALA A 8 -10.18 5.90 6.79
N PHE A 9 -9.37 5.72 5.74
CA PHE A 9 -8.56 6.79 5.19
C PHE A 9 -9.44 7.91 4.61
N ASP A 10 -9.24 9.12 5.11
CA ASP A 10 -9.86 10.36 4.64
C ASP A 10 -8.75 11.37 4.38
N LEU A 11 -8.57 11.75 3.12
CA LEU A 11 -7.45 12.60 2.70
C LEU A 11 -7.44 13.97 3.39
N GLU A 12 -8.60 14.60 3.56
CA GLU A 12 -8.66 15.94 4.14
C GLU A 12 -8.45 15.88 5.66
N LYS A 13 -9.05 14.89 6.34
CA LYS A 13 -8.77 14.68 7.78
C LYS A 13 -7.32 14.28 8.01
N HIS A 14 -6.73 13.48 7.13
CA HIS A 14 -5.33 13.09 7.20
C HIS A 14 -4.41 14.30 7.15
N LYS A 15 -4.61 15.21 6.20
CA LYS A 15 -3.83 16.45 6.08
C LYS A 15 -3.95 17.37 7.30
N GLN A 16 -5.11 17.37 7.95
CA GLN A 16 -5.35 18.17 9.15
C GLN A 16 -4.72 17.55 10.40
N THR A 17 -4.56 16.23 10.42
CA THR A 17 -4.12 15.47 11.60
C THR A 17 -2.62 15.20 11.59
N TYR A 18 -2.05 14.96 10.41
CA TYR A 18 -0.68 14.50 10.25
C TYR A 18 0.13 15.46 9.39
N VAL A 19 1.35 15.76 9.82
CA VAL A 19 2.32 16.58 9.08
C VAL A 19 3.45 15.68 8.63
N GLN A 20 3.73 15.65 7.32
CA GLN A 20 4.83 14.86 6.74
C GLN A 20 4.80 13.37 7.11
N TYR A 21 3.60 12.79 7.26
CA TYR A 21 3.41 11.37 7.48
C TYR A 21 2.39 10.83 6.48
N LEU A 22 2.75 9.77 5.78
CA LEU A 22 1.87 9.00 4.91
C LEU A 22 2.38 7.56 4.94
N GLU A 23 1.57 6.65 5.46
CA GLU A 23 1.88 5.22 5.50
C GLU A 23 0.61 4.44 5.17
N VAL A 24 0.42 4.16 3.87
CA VAL A 24 -0.83 3.61 3.33
C VAL A 24 -0.56 2.54 2.29
N VAL A 25 -1.55 1.69 2.04
CA VAL A 25 -1.62 0.83 0.87
C VAL A 25 -2.73 1.32 -0.07
N ILE A 26 -2.48 1.26 -1.38
CA ILE A 26 -3.50 1.49 -2.40
C ILE A 26 -3.90 0.14 -2.98
N LEU A 27 -5.16 -0.23 -2.79
CA LEU A 27 -5.73 -1.48 -3.26
C LEU A 27 -5.93 -1.48 -4.78
N GLU A 28 -6.24 -2.65 -5.33
CA GLU A 28 -6.44 -2.86 -6.77
C GLU A 28 -7.51 -1.92 -7.38
N ASP A 29 -8.55 -1.60 -6.61
CA ASP A 29 -9.63 -0.70 -7.03
C ASP A 29 -9.31 0.80 -6.83
N GLY A 30 -8.14 1.12 -6.29
CA GLY A 30 -7.71 2.49 -5.97
C GLY A 30 -8.11 2.97 -4.57
N THR A 31 -8.77 2.13 -3.76
CA THR A 31 -9.07 2.42 -2.35
C THR A 31 -7.76 2.58 -1.57
N VAL A 32 -7.73 3.54 -0.64
CA VAL A 32 -6.58 3.78 0.24
C VAL A 32 -6.90 3.24 1.63
N GLU A 33 -5.99 2.46 2.19
CA GLU A 33 -6.07 2.01 3.58
C GLU A 33 -4.77 2.32 4.31
N TYR A 34 -4.85 2.66 5.59
CA TYR A 34 -3.65 2.79 6.40
C TYR A 34 -2.89 1.46 6.50
N ALA A 35 -1.57 1.53 6.44
CA ALA A 35 -0.68 0.39 6.50
C ALA A 35 -0.33 0.04 7.96
N VAL A 36 -1.35 -0.25 8.76
CA VAL A 36 -1.19 -0.53 10.20
C VAL A 36 -1.28 -2.05 10.44
N PRO A 37 -0.36 -2.67 11.21
CA PRO A 37 0.76 -2.05 11.93
C PRO A 37 2.01 -1.77 11.07
N SER A 38 2.06 -2.27 9.84
CA SER A 38 3.08 -1.94 8.84
C SER A 38 2.58 -2.31 7.44
N HIS A 39 3.25 -1.83 6.39
CA HIS A 39 2.98 -2.29 5.01
C HIS A 39 3.09 -3.81 4.87
N GLN A 40 4.11 -4.43 5.47
CA GLN A 40 4.32 -5.87 5.34
C GLN A 40 3.15 -6.65 5.94
N GLU A 41 2.75 -6.34 7.18
CA GLU A 41 1.64 -7.03 7.85
C GLU A 41 0.31 -6.79 7.12
N LYS A 42 0.08 -5.57 6.63
CA LYS A 42 -1.12 -5.23 5.87
C LYS A 42 -1.18 -6.01 4.55
N LEU A 43 -0.07 -6.06 3.80
CA LEU A 43 0.00 -6.78 2.53
C LEU A 43 -0.09 -8.29 2.71
N ILE A 44 0.50 -8.87 3.77
CA ILE A 44 0.31 -10.29 4.12
C ILE A 44 -1.17 -10.60 4.34
N ALA A 45 -1.87 -9.78 5.13
CA ALA A 45 -3.29 -9.98 5.41
C ALA A 45 -4.14 -9.90 4.11
N LEU A 46 -3.87 -8.90 3.26
CA LEU A 46 -4.54 -8.73 1.97
C LEU A 46 -4.29 -9.92 1.03
N ALA A 47 -3.03 -10.36 0.91
CA ALA A 47 -2.66 -11.50 0.08
C ALA A 47 -3.30 -12.80 0.58
N CYS A 48 -3.24 -13.07 1.88
CA CYS A 48 -3.88 -14.23 2.51
C CYS A 48 -5.39 -14.25 2.23
N GLN A 49 -6.07 -13.11 2.43
CA GLN A 49 -7.51 -12.99 2.16
C GLN A 49 -7.83 -13.21 0.67
N LYS A 50 -7.05 -12.62 -0.25
CA LYS A 50 -7.27 -12.72 -1.69
C LYS A 50 -7.11 -14.15 -2.21
N GLN A 51 -6.14 -14.89 -1.67
CA GLN A 51 -5.80 -16.24 -2.13
C GLN A 51 -6.47 -17.35 -1.31
N GLY A 52 -7.05 -17.02 -0.16
CA GLY A 52 -7.65 -18.01 0.74
C GLY A 52 -6.61 -18.91 1.41
N VAL A 53 -5.41 -18.38 1.68
CA VAL A 53 -4.28 -19.12 2.27
C VAL A 53 -3.92 -18.55 3.64
N SER A 54 -3.29 -19.35 4.48
CA SER A 54 -2.67 -18.92 5.72
C SER A 54 -1.37 -18.13 5.47
N ARG A 55 -0.90 -17.42 6.50
CA ARG A 55 0.40 -16.72 6.46
C ARG A 55 1.56 -17.66 6.15
N GLN A 56 1.55 -18.87 6.72
CA GLN A 56 2.63 -19.82 6.51
C GLN A 56 2.64 -20.30 5.06
N GLU A 57 1.47 -20.68 4.53
CA GLU A 57 1.33 -21.06 3.12
C GLU A 57 1.74 -19.93 2.18
N LEU A 58 1.36 -18.68 2.48
CA LEU A 58 1.83 -17.52 1.72
C LEU A 58 3.37 -17.45 1.73
N ASN A 59 3.99 -17.49 2.90
CA ASN A 59 5.45 -17.42 3.01
C ASN A 59 6.16 -18.58 2.28
N ASP A 60 5.58 -19.78 2.30
CA ASP A 60 6.12 -20.97 1.63
C ASP A 60 6.04 -20.83 0.09
N LEU A 61 5.13 -19.99 -0.43
CA LEU A 61 5.04 -19.66 -1.85
C LEU A 61 6.07 -18.61 -2.29
N CYS A 62 6.78 -17.95 -1.37
CA CYS A 62 7.73 -16.90 -1.73
C CYS A 62 8.97 -17.48 -2.43
N PRO A 63 9.21 -17.13 -3.71
CA PRO A 63 10.41 -17.58 -4.41
C PRO A 63 11.67 -16.97 -3.79
N ARG A 64 12.78 -17.73 -3.79
CA ARG A 64 14.05 -17.30 -3.18
C ARG A 64 14.57 -15.96 -3.68
N GLU A 65 14.33 -15.62 -4.95
CA GLU A 65 14.73 -14.33 -5.55
C GLU A 65 14.09 -13.12 -4.85
N TYR A 66 12.96 -13.30 -4.17
CA TYR A 66 12.27 -12.25 -3.43
C TYR A 66 12.58 -12.24 -1.93
N TYR A 67 13.48 -13.09 -1.42
CA TYR A 67 13.81 -13.09 0.02
C TYR A 67 14.41 -11.76 0.49
N TYR A 68 15.13 -11.06 -0.38
CA TYR A 68 15.66 -9.72 -0.12
C TYR A 68 14.80 -8.59 -0.69
N ASP A 69 13.67 -8.93 -1.33
CA ASP A 69 12.71 -7.99 -1.92
C ASP A 69 11.26 -8.42 -1.63
N PHE A 70 11.06 -8.81 -0.37
CA PHE A 70 9.83 -9.49 0.06
C PHE A 70 8.60 -8.57 -0.07
N LEU A 71 8.78 -7.27 0.12
CA LEU A 71 7.70 -6.30 0.03
C LEU A 71 7.17 -6.16 -1.41
N THR A 72 8.06 -6.13 -2.40
CA THR A 72 7.68 -6.12 -3.83
C THR A 72 6.88 -7.38 -4.16
N TRP A 73 7.32 -8.53 -3.68
CA TRP A 73 6.58 -9.79 -3.84
C TRP A 73 5.19 -9.74 -3.18
N LEU A 74 5.10 -9.22 -1.95
CA LEU A 74 3.81 -9.05 -1.27
C LEU A 74 2.86 -8.10 -2.02
N CYS A 75 3.38 -7.01 -2.59
CA CYS A 75 2.62 -6.12 -3.47
C CYS A 75 2.06 -6.86 -4.70
N MET A 76 2.81 -7.81 -5.28
CA MET A 76 2.31 -8.68 -6.34
C MET A 76 1.18 -9.59 -5.85
N GLN A 77 1.37 -10.25 -4.70
CA GLN A 77 0.38 -11.20 -4.16
C GLN A 77 -0.93 -10.52 -3.75
N ALA A 78 -0.87 -9.30 -3.21
CA ALA A 78 -2.03 -8.52 -2.79
C ALA A 78 -2.66 -7.72 -3.95
N ASN A 79 -1.95 -7.52 -5.06
CA ASN A 79 -2.26 -6.54 -6.10
C ASN A 79 -2.48 -5.13 -5.53
N ALA A 80 -1.52 -4.68 -4.71
CA ALA A 80 -1.59 -3.41 -3.98
C ALA A 80 -0.26 -2.67 -4.05
N VAL A 81 -0.30 -1.37 -3.78
CA VAL A 81 0.86 -0.48 -3.77
C VAL A 81 1.11 -0.01 -2.34
N ALA A 82 2.29 -0.28 -1.79
CA ALA A 82 2.74 0.31 -0.55
C ALA A 82 3.24 1.74 -0.81
N VAL A 83 2.77 2.72 -0.03
CA VAL A 83 3.09 4.13 -0.22
C VAL A 83 3.58 4.75 1.08
N TRP A 84 4.71 5.43 0.98
CA TRP A 84 5.26 6.34 1.99
C TRP A 84 5.17 7.78 1.52
N ASN A 85 5.60 8.72 2.35
CA ASN A 85 5.66 10.14 2.00
C ASN A 85 6.33 10.41 0.65
N ASN A 86 7.44 9.76 0.34
CA ASN A 86 8.27 10.13 -0.81
C ASN A 86 8.57 8.98 -1.78
N ASP A 87 8.01 7.80 -1.55
CA ASP A 87 8.22 6.64 -2.40
C ASP A 87 7.03 5.68 -2.37
N CYS A 88 6.97 4.76 -3.34
CA CYS A 88 6.01 3.69 -3.36
C CYS A 88 6.64 2.38 -3.86
N CYS A 89 6.26 1.27 -3.24
CA CYS A 89 6.61 -0.08 -3.68
C CYS A 89 5.38 -0.73 -4.31
N TYR A 90 5.58 -1.39 -5.44
CA TYR A 90 4.56 -2.13 -6.17
C TYR A 90 5.22 -3.32 -6.86
N GLY A 91 4.41 -4.28 -7.28
CA GLY A 91 4.88 -5.48 -7.96
C GLY A 91 5.29 -5.25 -9.42
N LEU A 92 5.13 -6.28 -10.26
CA LEU A 92 5.45 -6.22 -11.70
C LEU A 92 4.74 -5.11 -12.47
N SER A 93 3.53 -4.72 -12.03
CA SER A 93 2.77 -3.65 -12.67
C SER A 93 1.93 -2.89 -11.65
N ILE A 94 1.57 -1.67 -12.02
CA ILE A 94 0.66 -0.80 -11.29
C ILE A 94 -0.48 -0.41 -12.22
N ASN A 95 -1.71 -0.52 -11.73
CA ASN A 95 -2.88 -0.32 -12.58
C ASN A 95 -3.30 1.17 -12.65
N ARG A 96 -4.18 1.49 -13.60
CA ARG A 96 -4.64 2.87 -13.83
C ARG A 96 -5.36 3.50 -12.63
N LYS A 97 -6.09 2.71 -11.83
CA LYS A 97 -6.80 3.20 -10.64
C LYS A 97 -5.80 3.56 -9.54
N GLN A 98 -4.83 2.69 -9.29
CA GLN A 98 -3.73 2.92 -8.35
C GLN A 98 -2.91 4.17 -8.73
N ILE A 99 -2.55 4.33 -10.01
CA ILE A 99 -1.89 5.55 -10.51
C ILE A 99 -2.77 6.78 -10.33
N GLY A 100 -4.08 6.67 -10.61
CA GLY A 100 -5.04 7.75 -10.37
C GLY A 100 -5.05 8.19 -8.91
N THR A 101 -5.02 7.24 -7.97
CA THR A 101 -4.95 7.51 -6.54
C THR A 101 -3.62 8.12 -6.13
N LEU A 102 -2.47 7.61 -6.59
CA LEU A 102 -1.16 8.23 -6.32
C LEU A 102 -1.09 9.68 -6.82
N ARG A 103 -1.66 9.97 -8.00
CA ARG A 103 -1.75 11.34 -8.52
C ARG A 103 -2.59 12.23 -7.62
N LYS A 104 -3.73 11.75 -7.13
CA LYS A 104 -4.57 12.50 -6.17
C LYS A 104 -3.80 12.81 -4.88
N LEU A 105 -3.10 11.82 -4.31
CA LEU A 105 -2.26 12.01 -3.12
C LEU A 105 -1.13 13.02 -3.37
N LYS A 106 -0.50 12.97 -4.56
CA LYS A 106 0.53 13.94 -4.96
C LYS A 106 0.00 15.36 -5.10
N MET A 107 -1.13 15.53 -5.80
CA MET A 107 -1.78 16.83 -5.98
C MET A 107 -2.25 17.44 -4.66
N ALA A 108 -2.61 16.59 -3.69
CA ALA A 108 -3.01 17.02 -2.35
C ALA A 108 -1.83 17.36 -1.43
N GLY A 109 -0.58 17.15 -1.89
CA GLY A 109 0.63 17.47 -1.15
C GLY A 109 1.04 16.46 -0.07
N VAL A 110 0.38 15.30 0.01
CA VAL A 110 0.73 14.26 1.00
C VAL A 110 1.74 13.24 0.48
N TYR A 111 1.85 13.10 -0.85
CA TYR A 111 2.82 12.22 -1.52
C TYR A 111 3.82 13.02 -2.37
N GLY A 112 5.08 13.01 -1.99
CA GLY A 112 6.20 13.66 -2.68
C GLY A 112 6.85 12.79 -3.76
N GLY A 113 6.66 11.47 -3.74
CA GLY A 113 7.37 10.54 -4.62
C GLY A 113 6.98 10.62 -6.09
N THR A 114 7.74 9.94 -6.95
CA THR A 114 7.47 9.90 -8.39
C THR A 114 6.21 9.09 -8.71
N ILE A 115 5.49 9.48 -9.77
CA ILE A 115 4.37 8.68 -10.28
C ILE A 115 4.93 7.69 -11.31
N PRO A 116 4.77 6.37 -11.12
CA PRO A 116 5.22 5.39 -12.10
C PRO A 116 4.55 5.57 -13.46
N LYS A 117 5.24 5.14 -14.51
CA LYS A 117 4.69 5.08 -15.88
C LYS A 117 4.05 3.71 -16.10
N ILE A 118 2.93 3.69 -16.82
CA ILE A 118 2.27 2.47 -17.33
C ILE A 118 2.64 2.33 -18.80
#